data_AF-A0A660U658-F1
#
_entry.id   AF-A0A660U658-F1
#
_cell.length_a   1.000
_cell.length_b   1.000
_cell.length_c   1.000
_cell.angle_alpha   90.00
_cell.angle_beta   90.00
_cell.angle_gamma   90.00
#
_symmetry.space_group_name_H-M   'P 1'
#
loop_
_entity.id
_entity.type
_entity.pdbx_description
1 polymer ?
#
loop_
_entity_poly.entity_id
_entity_poly.type
_entity_poly.pdbx_seq_one_letter_code
_entity_poly.pdbx_strand_id
1 'polypeptide(L)'
;MNKLTILDCQILRFYLPENELRQKITEDVSLGAGKFDVVTIGILEVKNWVNYKWILSLKPYFDKMTANEKNAYDLEDILKPVRDGLSVNDELYALPFYAETSMIYFRNNKSKLTERS
;
A
#
# COMPACT_ATOMS: atom_id res chain seq x y z
N MET A 1 -23.96 -14.76 16.59
CA MET A 1 -22.72 -14.47 15.83
C MET A 1 -21.91 -13.49 16.66
N ASN A 2 -20.81 -13.94 17.25
CA ASN A 2 -19.96 -13.09 18.09
C ASN A 2 -19.30 -12.03 17.20
N LYS A 3 -19.56 -10.75 17.48
CA LYS A 3 -18.72 -9.66 17.00
C LYS A 3 -17.31 -9.95 17.50
N LEU A 4 -16.36 -10.19 16.60
CA LEU A 4 -14.94 -10.11 16.96
C LEU A 4 -14.71 -8.70 17.48
N THR A 5 -14.64 -8.56 18.80
CA THR A 5 -14.16 -7.34 19.43
C THR A 5 -12.66 -7.29 19.20
N ILE A 6 -12.16 -6.20 18.60
CA ILE A 6 -10.75 -5.93 18.27
C ILE A 6 -9.78 -6.10 19.47
N LEU A 7 -10.31 -6.20 20.69
CA LEU A 7 -9.58 -6.35 21.96
C LEU A 7 -8.67 -7.59 22.04
N ASP A 8 -8.88 -8.64 21.24
CA ASP A 8 -8.03 -9.85 21.27
C ASP A 8 -6.99 -9.93 20.13
N CYS A 9 -6.82 -8.85 19.33
CA CYS A 9 -5.85 -8.84 18.23
C CYS A 9 -4.43 -8.56 18.72
N GLN A 10 -3.57 -9.58 18.76
CA GLN A 10 -2.13 -9.40 19.00
C GLN A 10 -1.39 -9.15 17.69
N ILE A 11 -0.78 -7.97 17.57
CA ILE A 11 -0.02 -7.59 16.37
C ILE A 11 1.44 -8.01 16.52
N LEU A 12 1.87 -9.01 15.77
CA LEU A 12 3.27 -9.37 15.61
C LEU A 12 3.89 -8.57 14.46
N ARG A 13 5.02 -7.90 14.73
CA ARG A 13 5.71 -7.02 13.77
C ARG A 13 7.10 -7.55 13.50
N PHE A 14 7.49 -7.58 12.23
CA PHE A 14 8.84 -7.93 11.79
C PHE A 14 9.47 -6.72 11.11
N TYR A 15 10.71 -6.41 11.46
CA TYR A 15 11.51 -5.37 10.82
C TYR A 15 12.67 -6.04 10.12
N LEU A 16 12.75 -5.85 8.81
CA LEU A 16 13.76 -6.44 7.95
C LEU A 16 14.29 -5.37 7.00
N PRO A 17 15.57 -5.46 6.58
CA PRO A 17 16.05 -4.69 5.44
C PRO A 17 15.15 -4.92 4.22
N GLU A 18 14.87 -3.86 3.47
CA GLU A 18 13.87 -3.89 2.39
C GLU A 18 14.09 -5.03 1.39
N ASN A 19 15.33 -5.26 0.96
CA ASN A 19 15.67 -6.32 0.02
C ASN A 19 15.30 -7.72 0.56
N GLU A 20 15.58 -7.99 1.84
CA GLU A 20 15.22 -9.25 2.49
C GLU A 20 13.70 -9.36 2.69
N LEU A 21 13.06 -8.23 3.04
CA LEU A 21 11.61 -8.17 3.25
C LEU A 21 10.86 -8.51 1.97
N ARG A 22 11.23 -7.91 0.83
CA ARG A 22 10.59 -8.19 -0.47
C ARG A 22 10.71 -9.66 -0.86
N GLN A 23 11.88 -10.25 -0.66
CA GLN A 23 12.09 -11.66 -0.97
C GLN A 23 11.17 -12.56 -0.14
N LYS A 24 11.13 -12.36 1.18
CA LYS A 24 10.30 -13.17 2.09
C LYS A 24 8.81 -13.01 1.86
N ILE A 25 8.34 -11.77 1.63
CA ILE A 25 6.93 -11.51 1.33
C ILE A 25 6.56 -12.19 0.00
N THR A 26 7.38 -12.03 -1.04
CA THR A 26 7.10 -12.62 -2.36
C THR A 26 7.03 -14.14 -2.26
N GLU A 27 7.97 -14.76 -1.55
CA GLU A 27 7.96 -16.21 -1.31
C GLU A 27 6.68 -16.64 -0.58
N ASP A 28 6.33 -15.98 0.52
CA ASP A 28 5.13 -16.31 1.31
C ASP A 28 3.84 -16.21 0.49
N VAL A 29 3.68 -15.10 -0.24
CA VAL A 29 2.49 -14.81 -1.06
C VAL A 29 2.40 -15.74 -2.27
N SER A 30 3.53 -16.02 -2.94
CA SER A 30 3.55 -16.90 -4.11
C SER A 30 3.23 -18.36 -3.79
N LEU A 31 3.63 -18.82 -2.59
CA LEU A 31 3.36 -20.17 -2.11
C LEU A 31 2.04 -20.30 -1.34
N GLY A 32 1.41 -19.17 -0.99
CA GLY A 32 0.26 -19.16 -0.08
C GLY A 32 0.59 -19.76 1.28
N ALA A 33 1.81 -19.57 1.78
CA ALA A 33 2.30 -20.20 3.00
C ALA A 33 1.67 -19.61 4.28
N GLY A 34 1.06 -18.43 4.19
CA GLY A 34 0.25 -17.84 5.26
C GLY A 34 1.05 -17.40 6.48
N LYS A 35 2.33 -17.01 6.29
CA LYS A 35 3.15 -16.47 7.38
C LYS A 35 2.79 -15.03 7.71
N PHE A 36 2.25 -14.28 6.75
CA PHE A 36 1.81 -12.91 6.95
C PHE A 36 0.33 -12.73 6.61
N ASP A 37 -0.44 -12.19 7.55
CA ASP A 37 -1.83 -11.79 7.31
C ASP A 37 -1.93 -10.45 6.57
N VAL A 38 -0.99 -9.54 6.85
CA VAL A 38 -0.91 -8.20 6.28
C VAL A 38 0.52 -7.92 5.85
N VAL A 39 0.68 -7.48 4.61
CA VAL A 39 2.00 -7.19 4.01
C VAL A 39 2.02 -5.79 3.41
N THR A 40 3.19 -5.16 3.41
CA THR A 40 3.41 -3.88 2.72
C THR A 40 4.04 -4.16 1.36
N ILE A 41 3.43 -3.63 0.31
CA ILE A 41 3.84 -3.84 -1.09
C ILE A 41 3.79 -2.54 -1.86
N GLY A 42 4.57 -2.44 -2.93
CA GLY A 42 4.54 -1.31 -3.84
C GLY A 42 3.45 -1.44 -4.91
N ILE A 43 3.26 -0.35 -5.65
CA ILE A 43 2.30 -0.25 -6.76
C ILE A 43 2.66 -1.23 -7.90
N LEU A 44 3.95 -1.51 -8.11
CA LEU A 44 4.40 -2.45 -9.14
C LEU A 44 4.02 -3.88 -8.78
N GLU A 45 4.18 -4.27 -7.52
CA GLU A 45 3.80 -5.58 -7.02
C GLU A 45 2.30 -5.81 -7.15
N VAL A 46 1.46 -4.83 -6.80
CA VAL A 46 -0.01 -4.94 -6.95
C VAL A 46 -0.39 -5.36 -8.37
N LYS A 47 0.12 -4.64 -9.38
CA LYS A 47 -0.21 -4.94 -10.80
C LYS A 47 0.21 -6.35 -11.21
N ASN A 48 1.41 -6.78 -10.81
CA ASN A 48 1.90 -8.11 -11.14
C ASN A 48 1.13 -9.21 -10.40
N TRP A 49 0.84 -9.01 -9.12
CA TRP A 49 0.24 -10.02 -8.25
C TRP A 49 -1.25 -10.22 -8.54
N VAL A 50 -1.95 -9.21 -9.06
CA VAL A 50 -3.31 -9.40 -9.62
C VAL A 50 -3.28 -10.37 -10.80
N ASN A 51 -2.32 -10.22 -11.72
CA ASN A 51 -2.18 -11.13 -12.86
C ASN A 51 -1.86 -12.57 -12.42
N TYR A 52 -1.06 -12.73 -11.37
CA TYR A 52 -0.75 -14.05 -10.79
C TYR A 52 -1.85 -14.59 -9.87
N LYS A 53 -2.90 -13.81 -9.60
CA LYS A 53 -4.00 -14.13 -8.66
C LYS A 53 -3.50 -14.41 -7.24
N TRP A 54 -2.44 -13.72 -6.83
CA TRP A 54 -1.84 -13.85 -5.50
C TRP A 54 -2.51 -12.95 -4.45
N ILE A 55 -3.20 -11.90 -4.89
CA ILE A 55 -3.95 -10.99 -4.03
C ILE A 55 -5.41 -10.93 -4.42
N LEU A 56 -6.25 -10.63 -3.45
CA LEU A 56 -7.71 -10.59 -3.59
C LEU A 56 -8.19 -9.16 -3.76
N SER A 57 -9.27 -9.00 -4.52
CA SER A 57 -9.98 -7.72 -4.62
C SER A 57 -10.51 -7.31 -3.25
N LEU A 58 -10.35 -6.04 -2.90
CA LEU A 58 -10.90 -5.46 -1.68
C LEU A 58 -12.38 -5.09 -1.85
N LYS A 59 -12.91 -5.09 -3.08
CA LYS A 59 -14.29 -4.73 -3.39
C LYS A 59 -15.32 -5.45 -2.49
N PRO A 60 -15.24 -6.78 -2.25
CA PRO A 60 -16.20 -7.48 -1.39
C PRO A 60 -16.17 -7.02 0.08
N TYR A 61 -15.04 -6.46 0.54
CA TYR A 61 -14.93 -5.92 1.90
C TYR A 61 -15.58 -4.54 1.98
N PHE A 62 -15.34 -3.68 0.98
CA PHE A 62 -16.03 -2.39 0.86
C PHE A 62 -17.54 -2.55 0.66
N ASP A 63 -17.98 -3.53 -0.13
CA ASP A 63 -19.41 -3.79 -0.35
C ASP A 63 -20.15 -4.14 0.95
N LYS A 64 -19.46 -4.77 1.92
CA LYS A 64 -20.01 -5.14 3.24
C LYS A 64 -20.02 -4.00 4.26
N MET A 65 -19.31 -2.90 4.00
CA MET A 65 -19.29 -1.75 4.88
C MET A 65 -20.65 -1.03 4.89
N THR A 66 -21.06 -0.60 6.07
CA THR A 66 -22.20 0.31 6.26
C THR A 66 -21.93 1.67 5.63
N ALA A 67 -22.99 2.45 5.38
CA ALA A 67 -22.84 3.80 4.85
C ALA A 67 -21.96 4.70 5.74
N ASN A 68 -22.06 4.53 7.07
CA ASN A 68 -21.24 5.28 8.03
C ASN A 68 -19.76 4.89 7.96
N GLU A 69 -19.44 3.60 7.81
CA GLU A 69 -18.06 3.14 7.64
C GLU A 69 -17.45 3.63 6.32
N LYS A 70 -18.22 3.60 5.23
CA LYS A 70 -17.78 4.13 3.92
C LYS A 70 -17.51 5.63 3.98
N ASN A 71 -18.39 6.38 4.64
CA ASN A 71 -18.21 7.82 4.84
C ASN A 71 -17.00 8.11 5.74
N ALA A 72 -16.81 7.34 6.81
CA ALA A 72 -15.66 7.51 7.71
C ALA A 72 -14.30 7.22 7.05
N TYR A 73 -14.25 6.26 6.11
CA TYR A 73 -13.02 5.97 5.37
C TYR A 73 -12.78 6.94 4.20
N ASP A 74 -13.85 7.38 3.54
CA ASP A 74 -13.84 8.28 2.38
C ASP A 74 -12.80 7.92 1.29
N LEU A 75 -13.11 6.89 0.50
CA LEU A 75 -12.20 6.43 -0.56
C LEU A 75 -11.89 7.52 -1.61
N GLU A 76 -12.76 8.52 -1.76
CA GLU A 76 -12.56 9.62 -2.72
C GLU A 76 -11.61 10.69 -2.20
N ASP A 77 -11.30 10.72 -0.90
CA ASP A 77 -10.27 11.60 -0.32
C ASP A 77 -8.84 11.16 -0.69
N ILE A 78 -8.69 9.91 -1.14
CA ILE A 78 -7.39 9.40 -1.60
C ILE A 78 -7.06 9.99 -2.97
N LEU A 79 -5.84 10.52 -3.10
CA LEU A 79 -5.30 11.03 -4.36
C LEU A 79 -5.54 10.03 -5.50
N LYS A 80 -6.28 10.47 -6.53
CA LYS A 80 -6.68 9.64 -7.67
C LYS A 80 -5.52 8.84 -8.28
N PRO A 81 -4.31 9.40 -8.54
CA PRO A 81 -3.21 8.62 -9.10
C PRO A 81 -2.73 7.47 -8.22
N VAL A 82 -2.83 7.63 -6.89
CA VAL A 82 -2.46 6.58 -5.93
C VAL A 82 -3.49 5.47 -5.97
N ARG A 83 -4.78 5.83 -5.93
CA ARG A 83 -5.89 4.86 -6.03
C ARG A 83 -5.83 4.09 -7.35
N ASP A 84 -5.67 4.77 -8.47
CA ASP A 84 -5.53 4.16 -9.79
C ASP A 84 -4.32 3.20 -9.86
N GLY A 85 -3.22 3.53 -9.18
CA GLY A 85 -2.04 2.67 -9.09
C GLY A 85 -2.31 1.36 -8.35
N LEU A 86 -3.21 1.37 -7.36
CA LEU A 86 -3.58 0.21 -6.55
C LEU A 86 -4.80 -0.56 -7.10
N SER A 87 -5.32 -0.11 -8.26
CA SER A 87 -6.47 -0.69 -8.92
C SER A 87 -6.11 -1.39 -10.23
N VAL A 88 -6.83 -2.47 -10.54
CA VAL A 88 -6.76 -3.19 -11.82
C VAL A 88 -8.18 -3.50 -12.26
N ASN A 89 -8.53 -3.17 -13.51
CA ASN A 89 -9.88 -3.32 -14.06
C ASN A 89 -10.97 -2.68 -13.16
N ASP A 90 -10.72 -1.46 -12.69
CA ASP A 90 -11.59 -0.69 -11.80
C ASP A 90 -11.87 -1.34 -10.42
N GLU A 91 -11.13 -2.38 -10.05
CA GLU A 91 -11.17 -2.97 -8.71
C GLU A 91 -9.94 -2.62 -7.89
N LEU A 92 -10.12 -2.31 -6.61
CA LEU A 92 -9.05 -1.96 -5.67
C LEU A 92 -8.49 -3.23 -5.01
N TYR A 93 -7.17 -3.39 -5.00
CA TYR A 93 -6.51 -4.59 -4.46
C TYR A 93 -5.63 -4.34 -3.23
N ALA A 94 -5.27 -3.09 -2.96
CA ALA A 94 -4.47 -2.68 -1.81
C ALA A 94 -4.90 -1.30 -1.32
N LEU A 95 -4.59 -0.98 -0.07
CA LEU A 95 -4.83 0.35 0.52
C LEU A 95 -3.50 1.10 0.67
N PRO A 96 -3.46 2.41 0.37
CA PRO A 96 -2.24 3.17 0.51
C PRO A 96 -1.94 3.45 1.98
N PHE A 97 -0.74 3.07 2.43
CA PHE A 97 -0.22 3.50 3.73
C PHE A 97 0.52 4.85 3.62
N TYR A 98 1.31 5.00 2.56
CA TYR A 98 1.91 6.27 2.11
C TYR A 98 2.04 6.24 0.59
N ALA A 99 2.29 7.41 0.00
CA ALA A 99 2.64 7.53 -1.41
C ALA A 99 3.87 8.42 -1.55
N GLU A 100 4.69 8.15 -2.55
CA GLU A 100 5.93 8.87 -2.80
C GLU A 100 6.02 9.34 -4.25
N THR A 101 6.76 10.42 -4.45
CA THR A 101 7.12 10.91 -5.76
C THR A 101 8.53 11.48 -5.71
N SER A 102 9.23 11.41 -6.84
CA SER A 102 10.56 11.98 -6.96
C SER A 102 10.46 13.45 -7.31
N MET A 103 11.06 14.29 -6.47
CA MET A 103 11.18 15.73 -6.71
C MET A 103 12.65 16.11 -6.78
N ILE A 104 12.98 17.03 -7.68
CA ILE A 104 14.32 17.60 -7.75
C ILE A 104 14.40 18.72 -6.72
N TYR A 105 15.22 18.52 -5.70
CA TYR A 105 15.60 19.57 -4.77
C TYR A 105 16.80 20.32 -5.33
N PHE A 106 16.70 21.64 -5.43
CA PHE A 106 17.81 22.51 -5.79
C PHE A 106 18.08 23.53 -4.68
N ARG A 107 19.37 23.84 -4.48
CA ARG A 107 19.75 24.89 -3.53
C ARG A 107 19.46 26.26 -4.15
N ASN A 108 18.51 26.99 -3.59
CA ASN A 108 18.22 28.37 -4.01
C ASN A 108 19.24 29.35 -3.40
N ASN A 109 20.42 29.46 -4.01
CA ASN A 109 21.37 30.54 -3.68
C ASN A 109 21.16 31.71 -4.63
N LYS A 110 20.52 32.79 -4.18
CA LYS A 110 20.63 34.12 -4.80
C LYS A 110 21.96 34.83 -4.45
N SER A 111 23.02 34.09 -4.13
CA SER A 111 24.29 34.68 -3.72
C SER A 111 25.47 34.10 -4.51
N LYS A 112 25.94 34.94 -5.45
CA LYS A 112 27.29 35.04 -6.00
C LYS A 112 27.78 33.89 -6.90
N LEU A 113 27.40 33.97 -8.17
CA LEU A 113 28.31 33.69 -9.29
C LEU A 113 29.07 34.98 -9.63
N THR A 114 29.96 35.41 -8.74
CA THR A 114 30.99 36.41 -9.06
C THR A 114 32.27 35.95 -8.38
N GLU A 115 33.32 35.86 -9.20
CA GLU A 115 34.72 35.65 -8.87
C GLU A 115 35.17 34.20 -8.65
N ARG A 116 35.53 33.56 -9.75
CA ARG A 116 36.92 33.08 -9.94
C ARG A 116 37.36 33.36 -11.38
N SER A 117 37.92 34.56 -11.56
CA SER A 117 38.98 34.83 -12.54
C SER A 117 40.31 34.41 -11.94
#